data_AF-A0A9X4DIZ2-F1
#
_entry.id   AF-A0A9X4DIZ2-F1
#
_cell.length_a   1.000
_cell.length_b   1.000
_cell.length_c   1.000
_cell.angle_alpha   90.00
_cell.angle_beta   90.00
_cell.angle_gamma   90.00
#
_symmetry.space_group_name_H-M   'P 1'
#
loop_
_entity.id
_entity.type
_entity.pdbx_description
1 polymer ?
#
loop_
_entity_poly.entity_id
_entity_poly.type
_entity_poly.pdbx_seq_one_letter_code
_entity_poly.pdbx_strand_id
1 'polypeptide(L)'
;MTLISTPASSRCIAAVWRLSLQRHRRHATAMHLLQAGVDLTVIALWLGHESPVTTHGYVEADLALKERALAAIAPPELRRTRYRPTDALLKFLQGL
;
A
#
# COMPACT_ATOMS: atom_id res chain seq x y z
N MET A 1 32.88 12.35 41.52
CA MET A 1 31.42 12.39 41.30
C MET A 1 31.19 12.07 39.83
N THR A 2 31.25 10.77 39.49
CA THR A 2 31.26 10.30 38.11
C THR A 2 29.86 9.76 37.80
N LEU A 3 29.10 10.44 36.95
CA LEU A 3 27.78 10.02 36.54
C LEU A 3 27.92 8.78 35.64
N ILE A 4 27.38 7.65 36.11
CA ILE A 4 27.21 6.44 35.30
C ILE A 4 26.05 6.73 34.33
N SER A 5 26.37 7.14 33.11
CA SER A 5 25.38 7.20 32.03
C SER A 5 25.08 5.77 31.56
N THR A 6 23.83 5.35 31.70
CA THR A 6 23.35 4.05 31.21
C THR A 6 23.24 4.08 29.67
N PRO A 7 23.87 3.15 28.92
CA PRO A 7 23.81 3.13 27.45
C PRO A 7 22.56 2.41 26.90
N ALA A 8 21.48 2.32 27.69
CA ALA A 8 20.29 1.56 27.31
C ALA A 8 19.50 2.23 26.17
N SER A 9 19.47 3.56 26.11
CA SER A 9 18.63 4.33 25.17
C SER A 9 19.18 4.34 23.73
N SER A 10 20.50 4.48 23.55
CA SER A 10 21.12 4.57 22.21
C SER A 10 21.09 3.23 21.46
N ARG A 11 21.16 2.10 22.18
CA ARG A 11 21.07 0.75 21.59
C ARG A 11 19.67 0.46 21.05
N CYS A 12 18.63 0.99 21.70
CA CYS A 12 17.25 0.87 21.22
C CYS A 12 17.04 1.62 19.89
N ILE A 13 17.55 2.85 19.77
CA ILE A 13 17.42 3.65 18.54
C ILE A 13 18.16 2.98 17.37
N ALA A 14 19.40 2.54 17.57
CA ALA A 14 20.18 1.86 16.53
C ALA A 14 19.56 0.53 16.06
N ALA A 15 18.95 -0.24 16.98
CA ALA A 15 18.23 -1.46 16.64
C ALA A 15 16.97 -1.18 15.80
N VAL A 16 16.20 -0.15 16.17
CA VAL A 16 15.01 0.29 15.41
C VAL A 16 15.41 0.72 13.99
N TRP A 17 16.47 1.52 13.84
CA TRP A 17 16.95 1.93 12.51
C TRP A 17 17.37 0.74 11.64
N ARG A 18 18.09 -0.22 12.21
CA ARG A 18 18.54 -1.42 11.48
C ARG A 18 17.36 -2.27 11.00
N LEU A 19 16.36 -2.47 11.85
CA LEU A 19 15.14 -3.22 11.52
C LEU A 19 14.30 -2.49 10.46
N SER A 20 14.20 -1.16 10.55
CA SER A 20 13.53 -0.34 9.53
C SER A 20 14.23 -0.46 8.19
N LEU A 21 15.55 -0.29 8.13
CA LEU A 21 16.32 -0.39 6.88
C LEU A 21 16.17 -1.76 6.22
N GLN A 22 16.19 -2.83 7.00
CA GLN A 22 16.00 -4.20 6.50
C GLN A 22 14.62 -4.38 5.85
N ARG A 23 13.56 -3.85 6.47
CA ARG A 23 12.20 -3.88 5.90
C ARG A 23 12.11 -3.07 4.62
N HIS A 24 12.66 -1.86 4.60
CA HIS A 24 12.64 -1.01 3.40
C HIS A 24 13.32 -1.70 2.21
N ARG A 25 14.46 -2.35 2.44
CA ARG A 25 15.13 -3.12 1.38
C ARG A 25 14.29 -4.29 0.88
N ARG A 26 13.64 -5.05 1.78
CA ARG A 26 12.74 -6.15 1.39
C ARG A 26 11.56 -5.66 0.54
N HIS A 27 10.94 -4.55 0.92
CA HIS A 27 9.85 -3.95 0.15
C HIS A 27 10.33 -3.44 -1.21
N ALA A 28 11.49 -2.77 -1.26
CA ALA A 28 12.06 -2.30 -2.51
C ALA A 28 12.36 -3.46 -3.47
N THR A 29 12.98 -4.54 -3.00
CA THR A 29 13.25 -5.73 -3.84
C THR A 29 11.95 -6.35 -4.34
N ALA A 30 10.93 -6.50 -3.49
CA ALA A 30 9.64 -7.04 -3.89
C ALA A 30 8.97 -6.20 -4.99
N MET A 31 9.01 -4.87 -4.87
CA MET A 31 8.49 -3.96 -5.90
C MET A 31 9.23 -4.10 -7.23
N HIS A 32 10.56 -4.21 -7.22
CA HIS A 32 11.33 -4.39 -8.45
C HIS A 32 11.02 -5.73 -9.13
N LEU A 33 10.85 -6.81 -8.37
CA LEU A 33 10.46 -8.11 -8.92
C LEU A 33 9.06 -8.05 -9.55
N LEU A 34 8.10 -7.39 -8.89
CA LEU A 34 6.75 -7.21 -9.41
C LEU A 34 6.76 -6.43 -10.74
N GLN A 35 7.54 -5.33 -10.78
CA GLN A 35 7.68 -4.49 -11.97
C GLN A 35 8.39 -5.21 -13.13
N ALA A 36 9.31 -6.12 -12.82
CA ALA A 36 9.94 -7.01 -13.80
C ALA A 36 8.98 -8.12 -14.31
N GLY A 37 7.75 -8.20 -13.80
CA GLY A 37 6.75 -9.16 -14.23
C GLY A 37 6.85 -10.53 -13.54
N VAL A 38 7.55 -10.62 -12.42
CA VAL A 38 7.58 -11.85 -11.62
C VAL A 38 6.23 -12.03 -10.93
N ASP A 39 5.71 -13.25 -10.96
CA ASP A 39 4.41 -13.58 -10.36
C ASP A 39 4.38 -13.33 -8.85
N LEU A 40 3.23 -12.87 -8.35
CA LEU A 40 3.04 -12.49 -6.94
C LEU A 40 3.27 -13.66 -5.98
N THR A 41 2.94 -14.89 -6.38
CA THR A 41 3.15 -16.10 -5.57
C THR A 41 4.64 -16.42 -5.43
N VAL A 42 5.43 -16.18 -6.47
CA VAL A 42 6.89 -16.35 -6.45
C VAL A 42 7.52 -15.30 -5.53
N ILE A 43 7.08 -14.05 -5.62
CA ILE A 43 7.55 -12.98 -4.72
C ILE A 43 7.19 -13.32 -3.27
N ALA A 44 5.98 -13.80 -3.00
CA ALA A 44 5.56 -14.25 -1.67
C ALA A 44 6.47 -15.36 -1.13
N LEU A 45 6.80 -16.36 -1.96
CA LEU A 45 7.71 -17.45 -1.61
C LEU A 45 9.13 -16.94 -1.29
N TRP A 46 9.67 -16.03 -2.10
CA TRP A 46 10.99 -15.40 -1.85
C TRP A 46 11.04 -14.60 -0.55
N LEU A 47 9.90 -14.02 -0.15
CA LEU A 47 9.77 -13.29 1.12
C LEU A 47 9.49 -14.23 2.31
N GLY A 48 9.22 -15.52 2.07
CA GLY A 48 8.89 -16.50 3.11
C GLY A 48 7.46 -16.37 3.62
N HIS A 49 6.55 -15.82 2.83
CA HIS A 49 5.14 -15.76 3.17
C HIS A 49 4.45 -17.07 2.78
N GLU A 50 3.74 -17.69 3.72
CA GLU A 50 2.90 -18.88 3.48
C GLU A 50 1.71 -18.56 2.53
N SER A 51 1.26 -17.30 2.54
CA SER A 51 0.15 -16.82 1.73
C SER A 51 0.52 -15.54 0.99
N PRO A 52 0.12 -15.37 -0.29
CA PRO A 52 0.35 -14.15 -1.06
C PRO A 52 -0.51 -12.97 -0.59
N VAL A 53 -1.45 -13.18 0.35
CA VAL A 53 -2.34 -12.13 0.88
C VAL A 53 -1.54 -10.95 1.46
N THR A 54 -0.43 -11.22 2.15
CA THR A 54 0.45 -10.17 2.70
C THR A 54 1.32 -9.48 1.64
N THR A 55 1.39 -10.05 0.43
CA THR A 55 2.14 -9.52 -0.73
C THR A 55 1.23 -8.69 -1.64
N HIS A 56 -0.10 -8.76 -1.49
CA HIS A 56 -1.09 -8.01 -2.28
C HIS A 56 -0.90 -6.49 -2.20
N GLY A 57 -0.38 -5.98 -1.08
CA GLY A 57 -0.06 -4.56 -0.93
C GLY A 57 0.90 -4.02 -1.98
N TYR A 58 1.75 -4.85 -2.60
CA TYR A 58 2.62 -4.41 -3.69
C TYR A 58 1.85 -4.16 -5.00
N VAL A 59 0.81 -4.95 -5.29
CA VAL A 59 -0.09 -4.73 -6.44
C VAL A 59 -0.87 -3.43 -6.26
N GLU A 60 -1.29 -3.13 -5.04
CA GLU A 60 -1.97 -1.88 -4.73
C GLU A 60 -1.05 -0.67 -4.82
N ALA A 61 0.23 -0.82 -4.51
CA ALA A 61 1.21 0.25 -4.58
C ALA A 61 1.70 0.57 -6.00
N ASP A 62 1.61 -0.38 -6.94
CA ASP A 62 2.08 -0.20 -8.31
C ASP A 62 1.04 0.48 -9.21
N LEU A 63 1.23 1.78 -9.44
CA LEU A 63 0.36 2.58 -10.32
C LEU A 63 0.48 2.16 -11.79
N ALA A 64 1.68 1.82 -12.27
CA ALA A 64 1.90 1.45 -13.67
C ALA A 64 1.24 0.10 -14.00
N LEU A 65 1.22 -0.83 -13.04
CA LEU A 65 0.46 -2.07 -13.16
C LEU A 65 -1.06 -1.80 -13.24
N LYS A 66 -1.58 -0.91 -12.38
CA LYS A 66 -2.99 -0.50 -12.42
C LYS A 66 -3.37 0.14 -13.74
N GLU A 67 -2.55 1.05 -14.25
CA GLU A 67 -2.76 1.69 -15.56
C GLU A 67 -2.78 0.67 -16.70
N ARG A 68 -1.82 -0.26 -16.72
CA ARG A 68 -1.82 -1.37 -17.70
C ARG A 68 -3.06 -2.23 -17.60
N ALA A 69 -3.49 -2.57 -16.39
CA ALA A 69 -4.70 -3.34 -16.17
C ALA A 69 -5.94 -2.59 -16.70
N LEU A 70 -6.05 -1.29 -16.40
CA LEU A 70 -7.14 -0.44 -16.91
C LEU A 70 -7.13 -0.32 -18.43
N ALA A 71 -5.95 -0.26 -19.06
CA ALA A 71 -5.82 -0.20 -20.52
C ALA A 71 -6.18 -1.54 -21.20
N ALA A 72 -6.08 -2.67 -20.49
CA ALA A 72 -6.36 -4.00 -21.03
C ALA A 72 -7.85 -4.36 -21.03
N ILE A 73 -8.69 -3.63 -20.29
CA ILE A 73 -10.15 -3.84 -20.23
C ILE A 73 -10.89 -2.79 -21.03
N ALA A 74 -11.99 -3.21 -21.67
CA ALA A 74 -12.91 -2.27 -22.30
C ALA A 74 -13.50 -1.33 -21.23
N PRO A 75 -13.65 -0.02 -21.52
CA PRO A 75 -14.34 0.89 -20.63
C PRO A 75 -15.73 0.34 -20.31
N PRO A 76 -16.11 0.23 -19.02
CA PRO A 76 -17.46 -0.20 -18.68
C PRO A 76 -18.48 0.79 -19.26
N GLU A 77 -19.60 0.27 -19.78
CA GLU A 77 -20.73 1.09 -20.21
C GLU A 77 -21.46 1.68 -18.99
N LEU A 78 -20.82 2.65 -18.34
CA LEU A 78 -21.41 3.39 -17.24
C LEU A 78 -22.27 4.51 -17.80
N ARG A 79 -23.60 4.35 -17.67
CA ARG A 79 -24.49 5.49 -17.77
C ARG A 79 -24.17 6.45 -16.63
N ARG A 80 -23.48 7.55 -16.94
CA ARG A 80 -23.28 8.65 -15.99
C ARG A 80 -24.62 9.27 -15.63
N THR A 81 -25.29 8.73 -14.62
CA THR A 81 -26.50 9.34 -14.07
C THR A 81 -26.07 10.49 -13.17
N ARG A 82 -26.45 11.72 -13.53
CA ARG A 82 -26.36 12.84 -12.60
C ARG A 82 -27.36 12.59 -11.48
N TYR A 83 -26.89 12.56 -10.24
CA TYR A 83 -27.77 12.50 -9.08
C TYR A 83 -28.76 13.68 -9.16
N ARG A 84 -30.05 13.36 -9.12
CA ARG A 84 -31.12 14.35 -8.99
C ARG A 84 -31.70 14.23 -7.58
N PRO A 85 -31.45 15.21 -6.70
CA PRO A 85 -32.03 15.20 -5.36
C PRO A 85 -33.55 15.27 -5.44
N THR A 86 -34.22 14.53 -4.56
CA THR A 86 -35.68 14.57 -4.41
C THR A 86 -36.14 15.90 -3.83
N ASP A 87 -37.36 16.33 -4.16
CA ASP A 87 -37.95 17.57 -3.67
C ASP A 87 -37.97 17.66 -2.14
N ALA A 88 -38.15 16.54 -1.44
CA ALA A 88 -38.09 16.49 0.02
C ALA A 88 -36.71 16.90 0.58
N LEU A 89 -35.62 16.45 -0.07
CA LEU A 89 -34.25 16.81 0.29
C LEU A 89 -33.99 18.29 0.02
N LEU A 90 -34.46 18.81 -1.12
CA LEU A 90 -34.31 20.23 -1.46
C LEU A 90 -35.06 21.12 -0.45
N LYS A 91 -36.29 20.75 -0.07
CA LYS A 91 -37.07 21.47 0.96
C LYS A 91 -36.39 21.45 2.33
N PHE A 92 -35.82 20.31 2.71
CA PHE A 92 -35.05 20.20 3.96
C PHE A 92 -33.85 21.15 3.95
N LEU A 93 -33.06 21.16 2.87
CA LEU A 93 -31.86 21.99 2.76
C LEU A 93 -32.16 23.50 2.68
N GLN A 94 -33.33 23.89 2.16
CA GLN A 94 -33.78 25.29 2.11
C GLN A 94 -34.26 25.82 3.48
N GLY A 95 -34.50 24.93 4.45
CA GLY A 95 -34.97 25.28 5.80
C GLY A 95 -33.86 25.33 6.86
N LEU A 96 -32.61 25.09 6.47
CA LEU A 96 -31.40 25.29 7.29
C LEU A 96 -30.88 26.72 7.13
#